data_AF-A0A8C8DGR4-F1
#
_entry.id   AF-A0A8C8DGR4-F1
#
_cell.length_a   1.000
_cell.length_b   1.000
_cell.length_c   1.000
_cell.angle_alpha   90.00
_cell.angle_beta   90.00
_cell.angle_gamma   90.00
#
_symmetry.space_group_name_H-M   'P 1'
#
loop_
_entity.id
_entity.type
_entity.pdbx_description
1 polymer ?
#
loop_
_entity_poly.entity_id
_entity_poly.type
_entity_poly.pdbx_seq_one_letter_code
_entity_poly.pdbx_strand_id
1 'polypeptide(L)'
;MASSTEGTWESLPVKLHEGILETLRELRFTHMTPVQAACVPLFVSNKDVAAEAVTGSGKTLAFVIPIIELLLKREEKLKKMQVGALVITPTRELALQISEVMETFLRRFPEFTQILLVGGSNPAEDVDRLKDRGGNIVIATPGRLEDMFRRKSEGLDLASAVRGLDVLVLDEADRLLDMGFESRCGVGSGAAA
;
A
#
# COMPACT_ATOMS: atom_id res chain seq x y z
N MET A 1 -13.65 25.24 -1.78
CA MET A 1 -13.04 25.11 -0.45
C MET A 1 -11.55 25.09 -0.64
N ALA A 2 -10.81 26.03 -0.05
CA ALA A 2 -9.35 26.05 -0.17
C ALA A 2 -8.80 24.77 0.46
N SER A 3 -8.11 23.93 -0.33
CA SER A 3 -7.30 22.84 0.20
C SER A 3 -6.28 23.47 1.13
N SER A 4 -6.45 23.33 2.45
CA SER A 4 -5.42 23.70 3.41
C SER A 4 -4.18 22.85 3.08
N THR A 5 -3.04 23.51 2.92
CA THR A 5 -1.76 22.84 2.72
C THR A 5 -0.90 23.03 3.97
N GLU A 6 -0.09 22.04 4.32
CA GLU A 6 0.82 22.06 5.48
C GLU A 6 2.27 21.96 5.03
N GLY A 7 2.78 23.04 4.45
CA GLY A 7 4.20 23.14 4.06
C GLY A 7 4.57 22.27 2.86
N THR A 8 5.87 22.26 2.55
CA THR A 8 6.46 21.48 1.44
C THR A 8 6.98 20.15 1.94
N TRP A 9 7.16 19.18 1.04
CA TRP A 9 7.68 17.86 1.39
C TRP A 9 9.10 17.91 1.98
N GLU A 10 9.92 18.85 1.54
CA GLU A 10 11.28 19.07 2.06
C GLU A 10 11.29 19.62 3.50
N SER A 11 10.16 20.12 4.00
CA SER A 11 10.04 20.63 5.39
C SER A 11 9.73 19.54 6.41
N LEU A 12 9.52 18.28 5.97
CA LEU A 12 9.29 17.16 6.86
C LEU A 12 10.50 16.92 7.78
N PRO A 13 10.28 16.48 9.04
CA PRO A 13 11.36 16.12 9.95
C PRO A 13 12.14 14.86 9.50
N VAL A 14 11.58 14.12 8.53
CA VAL A 14 12.23 12.98 7.87
C VAL A 14 12.63 13.38 6.45
N LYS A 15 13.81 12.93 6.03
CA LYS A 15 14.25 13.10 4.64
C LYS A 15 13.69 11.97 3.79
N LEU A 16 12.94 12.34 2.75
CA LEU A 16 12.46 11.41 1.73
C LEU A 16 13.52 11.18 0.64
N HIS A 17 13.45 10.04 -0.02
CA HIS A 17 14.29 9.73 -1.17
C HIS A 17 14.04 10.72 -2.33
N GLU A 18 15.09 11.17 -3.02
CA GLU A 18 14.98 12.21 -4.06
C GLU A 18 14.04 11.81 -5.20
N GLY A 19 14.07 10.54 -5.61
CA GLY A 19 13.15 10.02 -6.63
C GLY A 19 11.67 10.19 -6.26
N ILE A 20 11.30 10.15 -4.96
CA ILE A 20 9.93 10.41 -4.51
C ILE A 20 9.60 11.90 -4.70
N LEU A 21 10.51 12.79 -4.28
CA LEU A 21 10.35 14.24 -4.42
C LEU A 21 10.25 14.67 -5.89
N GLU A 22 11.05 14.07 -6.77
CA GLU A 22 10.98 14.28 -8.22
C GLU A 22 9.61 13.91 -8.78
N THR A 23 9.09 12.72 -8.46
CA THR A 23 7.73 12.32 -8.86
C THR A 23 6.67 13.28 -8.33
N LEU A 24 6.78 13.74 -7.08
CA LEU A 24 5.84 14.72 -6.52
C LEU A 24 5.86 16.06 -7.26
N ARG A 25 7.05 16.54 -7.65
CA ARG A 25 7.21 17.76 -8.47
C ARG A 25 6.59 17.60 -9.86
N GLU A 26 6.78 16.45 -10.51
CA GLU A 26 6.18 16.12 -11.81
C GLU A 26 4.64 16.11 -11.74
N LEU A 27 4.10 15.52 -10.67
CA LEU A 27 2.67 15.52 -10.37
C LEU A 27 2.13 16.88 -9.91
N ARG A 28 3.00 17.87 -9.73
CA ARG A 28 2.70 19.22 -9.21
C ARG A 28 2.10 19.20 -7.80
N PHE A 29 2.37 18.16 -7.02
CA PHE A 29 2.05 18.09 -5.60
C PHE A 29 3.19 18.68 -4.78
N THR A 30 3.39 19.99 -4.88
CA THR A 30 4.52 20.68 -4.22
C THR A 30 4.30 20.90 -2.72
N HIS A 31 3.06 20.80 -2.25
CA HIS A 31 2.69 20.98 -0.86
C HIS A 31 1.90 19.78 -0.34
N MET A 32 2.04 19.51 0.94
CA MET A 32 1.32 18.43 1.61
C MET A 32 -0.07 18.86 2.02
N THR A 33 -1.00 17.92 2.07
CA THR A 33 -2.25 18.08 2.83
C THR A 33 -2.00 17.81 4.32
N PRO A 34 -2.87 18.28 5.24
CA PRO A 34 -2.69 18.06 6.68
C PRO A 34 -2.55 16.59 7.06
N VAL A 35 -3.33 15.70 6.43
CA VAL A 35 -3.23 14.25 6.70
C VAL A 35 -1.87 13.69 6.25
N GLN A 36 -1.30 14.19 5.16
CA GLN A 36 0.04 13.77 4.69
C GLN A 36 1.13 14.27 5.65
N ALA A 37 1.10 15.55 6.03
CA ALA A 37 2.07 16.15 6.93
C ALA A 37 2.06 15.48 8.32
N ALA A 38 0.88 15.09 8.82
CA ALA A 38 0.75 14.38 10.07
C ALA A 38 1.20 12.91 9.99
N CYS A 39 0.83 12.20 8.93
CA CYS A 39 1.02 10.74 8.86
C CYS A 39 2.40 10.33 8.37
N VAL A 40 2.92 10.98 7.33
CA VAL A 40 4.14 10.52 6.62
C VAL A 40 5.36 10.42 7.56
N PRO A 41 5.66 11.40 8.44
CA PRO A 41 6.77 11.29 9.39
C PRO A 41 6.64 10.11 10.35
N LEU A 42 5.43 9.87 10.85
CA LEU A 42 5.15 8.80 11.80
C LEU A 42 5.32 7.44 11.13
N PHE A 43 4.74 7.29 9.94
CA PHE A 43 4.77 6.05 9.18
C PHE A 43 6.22 5.69 8.77
N VAL A 44 6.96 6.63 8.18
CA VAL A 44 8.38 6.41 7.80
C VAL A 44 9.27 6.10 9.03
N SER A 45 8.84 6.48 10.23
CA SER A 45 9.52 6.17 11.48
C SER A 45 9.09 4.84 12.12
N ASN A 46 8.47 3.94 11.35
CA ASN A 46 7.98 2.62 11.79
C ASN A 46 6.96 2.69 12.94
N LYS A 47 6.12 3.73 12.97
CA LYS A 47 5.01 3.81 13.93
C LYS A 47 3.72 3.34 13.27
N ASP A 48 2.86 2.69 14.06
CA ASP A 48 1.49 2.41 13.66
C ASP A 48 0.71 3.73 13.55
N VAL A 49 -0.02 3.91 12.45
CA VAL A 49 -0.76 5.13 12.14
C VAL A 49 -2.21 4.78 11.83
N ALA A 50 -3.13 5.35 12.61
CA ALA A 50 -4.55 5.43 12.25
C ALA A 50 -4.86 6.86 11.81
N ALA A 51 -5.40 7.00 10.59
CA ALA A 51 -5.68 8.30 9.99
C ALA A 51 -7.14 8.39 9.59
N GLU A 52 -7.89 9.27 10.24
CA GLU A 52 -9.25 9.61 9.87
C GLU A 52 -9.26 10.95 9.14
N ALA A 53 -9.69 10.94 7.89
CA ALA A 53 -9.85 12.15 7.10
C ALA A 53 -10.93 11.95 6.03
N VAL A 54 -11.52 13.05 5.57
CA VAL A 54 -12.55 13.01 4.52
C VAL A 54 -12.03 12.43 3.21
N THR A 55 -12.91 11.92 2.36
CA THR A 55 -12.57 11.49 0.99
C THR A 55 -12.00 12.67 0.20
N GLY A 56 -10.98 12.40 -0.63
CA GLY A 56 -10.29 13.45 -1.40
C GLY A 56 -9.25 14.26 -0.61
N SER A 57 -8.98 13.94 0.67
CA SER A 57 -7.95 14.61 1.49
C SER A 57 -6.50 14.25 1.13
N GLY A 58 -6.29 13.38 0.14
CA GLY A 58 -4.95 12.97 -0.30
C GLY A 58 -4.32 11.84 0.53
N LYS A 59 -5.14 11.04 1.24
CA LYS A 59 -4.67 9.89 2.05
C LYS A 59 -3.81 8.89 1.27
N THR A 60 -4.06 8.71 -0.02
CA THR A 60 -3.29 7.76 -0.86
C THR A 60 -1.80 8.04 -0.81
N LEU A 61 -1.37 9.30 -0.98
CA LEU A 61 0.05 9.65 -0.88
C LEU A 61 0.59 9.50 0.54
N ALA A 62 -0.27 9.63 1.57
CA ALA A 62 0.12 9.48 2.96
C ALA A 62 0.56 8.04 3.31
N PHE A 63 0.22 7.03 2.51
CA PHE A 63 0.73 5.66 2.66
C PHE A 63 1.59 5.18 1.49
N VAL A 64 1.36 5.63 0.25
CA VAL A 64 2.21 5.25 -0.91
C VAL A 64 3.66 5.70 -0.71
N ILE A 65 3.87 6.93 -0.22
CA ILE A 65 5.21 7.46 0.01
C ILE A 65 5.94 6.66 1.10
N PRO A 66 5.38 6.45 2.30
CA PRO A 66 6.01 5.62 3.32
C PRO A 66 6.29 4.19 2.89
N ILE A 67 5.39 3.55 2.13
CA ILE A 67 5.63 2.19 1.60
C ILE A 67 6.96 2.15 0.84
N ILE A 68 7.13 3.02 -0.14
CA ILE A 68 8.34 3.01 -0.98
C ILE A 68 9.58 3.37 -0.14
N GLU A 69 9.47 4.39 0.71
CA GLU A 69 10.57 4.85 1.56
C GLU A 69 11.06 3.76 2.54
N LEU A 70 10.14 3.00 3.13
CA LEU A 70 10.48 1.88 4.03
C LEU A 70 11.11 0.72 3.27
N LEU A 71 10.57 0.36 2.10
CA LEU A 71 11.15 -0.71 1.28
C LEU A 71 12.57 -0.38 0.79
N LEU A 72 12.85 0.88 0.47
CA LEU A 72 14.20 1.36 0.12
C LEU A 72 15.20 1.28 1.29
N LYS A 73 14.71 1.40 2.53
CA LYS A 73 15.52 1.39 3.75
C LYS A 73 15.83 -0.01 4.28
N ARG A 74 15.26 -1.06 3.69
CA ARG A 74 15.54 -2.45 4.10
C ARG A 74 17.03 -2.75 3.96
N GLU A 75 17.61 -3.34 5.00
CA GLU A 75 18.98 -3.87 4.95
C GLU A 75 19.10 -4.98 3.89
N GLU A 76 18.13 -5.88 3.87
CA GLU A 76 18.00 -6.93 2.85
C GLU A 76 17.00 -6.54 1.78
N LYS A 77 17.49 -6.44 0.53
CA LYS A 77 16.66 -6.20 -0.64
C LYS A 77 15.64 -7.32 -0.83
N LEU A 78 14.42 -6.94 -1.18
CA LEU A 78 13.36 -7.89 -1.52
C LEU A 78 13.74 -8.70 -2.76
N LYS A 79 13.52 -10.01 -2.68
CA LYS A 79 13.53 -10.89 -3.86
C LYS A 79 12.22 -10.69 -4.63
N LYS A 80 12.24 -11.05 -5.93
CA LYS A 80 11.10 -10.93 -6.86
C LYS A 80 9.75 -11.42 -6.28
N MET A 81 9.76 -12.54 -5.56
CA MET A 81 8.55 -13.19 -5.02
C MET A 81 8.28 -12.84 -3.55
N GLN A 82 9.06 -11.95 -2.93
CA GLN A 82 8.83 -11.52 -1.54
C GLN A 82 7.97 -10.26 -1.54
N VAL A 83 6.88 -10.28 -0.77
CA VAL A 83 5.98 -9.15 -0.57
C VAL A 83 6.48 -8.37 0.64
N GLY A 84 6.88 -7.12 0.42
CA GLY A 84 7.27 -6.20 1.49
C GLY A 84 6.15 -5.27 1.93
N ALA A 85 5.17 -5.00 1.05
CA ALA A 85 4.00 -4.18 1.37
C ALA A 85 2.70 -4.78 0.84
N LEU A 86 1.64 -4.68 1.63
CA LEU A 86 0.30 -5.11 1.29
C LEU A 86 -0.71 -4.00 1.59
N VAL A 87 -1.45 -3.59 0.58
CA VAL A 87 -2.55 -2.62 0.67
C VAL A 87 -3.85 -3.36 0.41
N ILE A 88 -4.79 -3.25 1.35
CA ILE A 88 -6.12 -3.85 1.27
C ILE A 88 -7.13 -2.72 1.23
N THR A 89 -8.01 -2.73 0.23
CA THR A 89 -9.04 -1.71 0.01
C THR A 89 -10.36 -2.38 -0.39
N PRO A 90 -11.54 -1.83 -0.04
CA PRO A 90 -12.80 -2.56 -0.13
C PRO A 90 -13.30 -2.77 -1.56
N THR A 91 -12.93 -1.92 -2.52
CA THR A 91 -13.46 -1.98 -3.88
C THR A 91 -12.37 -2.10 -4.95
N ARG A 92 -12.78 -2.60 -6.12
CA ARG A 92 -11.89 -2.78 -7.27
C ARG A 92 -11.45 -1.43 -7.82
N GLU A 93 -12.37 -0.47 -7.81
CA GLU A 93 -12.17 0.89 -8.31
C GLU A 93 -11.13 1.63 -7.48
N LEU A 94 -11.20 1.52 -6.14
CA LEU A 94 -10.19 2.10 -5.26
C LEU A 94 -8.83 1.40 -5.43
N ALA A 95 -8.82 0.08 -5.54
CA ALA A 95 -7.58 -0.68 -5.78
C ALA A 95 -6.89 -0.27 -7.08
N LEU A 96 -7.65 -0.06 -8.16
CA LEU A 96 -7.14 0.44 -9.44
C LEU A 96 -6.54 1.85 -9.28
N GLN A 97 -7.26 2.76 -8.63
CA GLN A 97 -6.77 4.13 -8.39
C GLN A 97 -5.47 4.15 -7.58
N ILE A 98 -5.37 3.34 -6.51
CA ILE A 98 -4.15 3.21 -5.71
C ILE A 98 -3.02 2.63 -6.57
N SER A 99 -3.31 1.62 -7.39
CA SER A 99 -2.34 1.00 -8.30
C SER A 99 -1.78 1.98 -9.33
N GLU A 100 -2.61 2.85 -9.89
CA GLU A 100 -2.17 3.89 -10.84
C GLU A 100 -1.24 4.92 -10.18
N VAL A 101 -1.57 5.33 -8.96
CA VAL A 101 -0.71 6.22 -8.16
C VAL A 101 0.62 5.53 -7.87
N MET A 102 0.58 4.31 -7.33
CA MET A 102 1.78 3.53 -7.02
C MET A 102 2.67 3.33 -8.27
N GLU A 103 2.08 2.99 -9.42
CA GLU A 103 2.82 2.81 -10.68
C GLU A 103 3.60 4.06 -11.06
N THR A 104 3.02 5.23 -10.85
CA THR A 104 3.65 6.51 -11.17
C THR A 104 4.94 6.72 -10.39
N PHE A 105 4.97 6.33 -9.11
CA PHE A 105 6.19 6.39 -8.30
C PHE A 105 7.17 5.27 -8.69
N LEU A 106 6.69 4.05 -8.91
CA LEU A 106 7.54 2.89 -9.23
C LEU A 106 8.34 3.05 -10.53
N ARG A 107 7.96 3.96 -11.44
CA ARG A 107 8.78 4.31 -12.62
C ARG A 107 10.21 4.75 -12.26
N ARG A 108 10.43 5.30 -11.07
CA ARG A 108 11.76 5.69 -10.57
C ARG A 108 12.44 4.63 -9.70
N PHE A 109 11.74 3.53 -9.39
CA PHE A 109 12.21 2.46 -8.51
C PHE A 109 12.03 1.09 -9.19
N PRO A 110 12.78 0.82 -10.29
CA PRO A 110 12.62 -0.41 -11.08
C PRO A 110 12.96 -1.70 -10.32
N GLU A 111 13.58 -1.60 -9.14
CA GLU A 111 13.80 -2.74 -8.23
C GLU A 111 12.53 -3.27 -7.57
N PHE A 112 11.43 -2.50 -7.58
CA PHE A 112 10.16 -2.91 -7.01
C PHE A 112 9.12 -3.15 -8.10
N THR A 113 8.35 -4.22 -7.94
CA THR A 113 7.16 -4.48 -8.75
C THR A 113 5.90 -4.49 -7.90
N GLN A 114 4.80 -4.04 -8.49
CA GLN A 114 3.48 -4.19 -7.89
C GLN A 114 2.64 -5.23 -8.61
N ILE A 115 1.68 -5.80 -7.88
CA ILE A 115 0.60 -6.60 -8.46
C ILE A 115 -0.76 -6.14 -7.91
N LEU A 116 -1.73 -6.05 -8.81
CA LEU A 116 -3.12 -5.74 -8.49
C LEU A 116 -3.94 -7.02 -8.44
N LEU A 117 -4.48 -7.34 -7.26
CA LEU A 117 -5.26 -8.56 -7.00
C LEU A 117 -6.72 -8.18 -6.70
N VAL A 118 -7.53 -8.08 -7.75
CA VAL A 118 -8.94 -7.71 -7.65
C VAL A 118 -9.85 -8.75 -8.29
N GLY A 119 -11.09 -8.83 -7.83
CA GLY A 119 -12.11 -9.72 -8.41
C GLY A 119 -12.40 -9.43 -9.89
N GLY A 120 -13.04 -10.37 -10.57
CA GLY A 120 -13.54 -10.20 -11.95
C GLY A 120 -12.66 -10.77 -13.08
N SER A 121 -11.46 -11.25 -12.77
CA SER A 121 -10.59 -12.02 -13.69
C SER A 121 -10.37 -13.46 -13.20
N ASN A 122 -9.75 -14.31 -14.01
CA ASN A 122 -9.34 -15.64 -13.56
C ASN A 122 -8.14 -15.53 -12.59
N PRO A 123 -8.21 -16.05 -11.34
CA PRO A 123 -7.08 -15.95 -10.41
C PRO A 123 -5.84 -16.73 -10.87
N ALA A 124 -5.97 -17.70 -11.77
CA ALA A 124 -4.81 -18.37 -12.36
C ALA A 124 -3.91 -17.37 -13.14
N GLU A 125 -4.52 -16.37 -13.79
CA GLU A 125 -3.76 -15.31 -14.48
C GLU A 125 -3.00 -14.42 -13.50
N ASP A 126 -3.54 -14.20 -12.29
CA ASP A 126 -2.82 -13.49 -11.23
C ASP A 126 -1.60 -14.27 -10.75
N VAL A 127 -1.73 -15.59 -10.62
CA VAL A 127 -0.62 -16.47 -10.26
C VAL A 127 0.50 -16.39 -11.28
N ASP A 128 0.16 -16.47 -12.57
CA ASP A 128 1.14 -16.40 -13.66
C ASP A 128 1.80 -15.01 -13.71
N ARG A 129 1.01 -13.93 -13.60
CA ARG A 129 1.55 -12.56 -13.49
C ARG A 129 2.53 -12.41 -12.33
N LEU A 130 2.20 -12.96 -11.17
CA LEU A 130 3.04 -12.89 -9.97
C LEU A 130 4.36 -13.66 -10.17
N LYS A 131 4.32 -14.85 -10.78
CA LYS A 131 5.54 -15.63 -11.12
C LYS A 131 6.41 -14.89 -12.14
N ASP A 132 5.79 -14.29 -13.14
CA ASP A 132 6.49 -13.63 -14.26
C ASP A 132 7.07 -12.27 -13.89
N ARG A 133 6.34 -11.46 -13.11
CA ARG A 133 6.71 -10.06 -12.81
C ARG A 133 7.13 -9.85 -11.36
N GLY A 134 6.82 -10.77 -10.46
CA GLY A 134 6.95 -10.54 -9.02
C GLY A 134 5.83 -9.67 -8.47
N GLY A 135 5.93 -9.34 -7.19
CA GLY A 135 4.93 -8.55 -6.48
C GLY A 135 5.45 -8.12 -5.12
N ASN A 136 6.43 -7.23 -5.10
CA ASN A 136 6.96 -6.66 -3.86
C ASN A 136 5.92 -5.84 -3.11
N ILE A 137 5.02 -5.22 -3.87
CA ILE A 137 3.89 -4.43 -3.38
C ILE A 137 2.61 -5.08 -3.90
N VAL A 138 1.73 -5.50 -3.00
CA VAL A 138 0.44 -6.09 -3.36
C VAL A 138 -0.65 -5.08 -3.04
N ILE A 139 -1.50 -4.77 -4.02
CA ILE A 139 -2.72 -3.98 -3.82
C ILE A 139 -3.89 -4.90 -4.12
N ALA A 140 -4.79 -5.10 -3.15
CA ALA A 140 -5.79 -6.15 -3.27
C ALA A 140 -7.15 -5.78 -2.68
N THR A 141 -8.19 -6.41 -3.23
CA THR A 141 -9.47 -6.52 -2.51
C THR A 141 -9.49 -7.78 -1.64
N PRO A 142 -10.20 -7.76 -0.49
CA PRO A 142 -10.19 -8.87 0.47
C PRO A 142 -10.53 -10.25 -0.13
N GLY A 143 -11.50 -10.32 -1.03
CA GLY A 143 -11.96 -11.58 -1.63
C GLY A 143 -10.88 -12.23 -2.50
N ARG A 144 -10.31 -11.48 -3.45
CA ARG A 144 -9.27 -12.00 -4.34
C ARG A 144 -7.99 -12.33 -3.58
N LEU A 145 -7.64 -11.55 -2.55
CA LEU A 145 -6.48 -11.84 -1.72
C LEU A 145 -6.60 -13.22 -1.04
N GLU A 146 -7.79 -13.56 -0.50
CA GLU A 146 -8.04 -14.88 0.09
C GLU A 146 -7.97 -16.01 -0.94
N ASP A 147 -8.55 -15.82 -2.13
CA ASP A 147 -8.43 -16.79 -3.22
C ASP A 147 -6.96 -17.10 -3.52
N MET A 148 -6.12 -16.07 -3.54
CA MET A 148 -4.69 -16.20 -3.81
C MET A 148 -3.93 -16.93 -2.68
N PHE A 149 -4.29 -16.71 -1.42
CA PHE A 149 -3.70 -17.45 -0.29
C PHE A 149 -4.05 -18.95 -0.32
N ARG A 150 -5.23 -19.32 -0.85
CA ARG A 150 -5.67 -20.72 -0.92
C ARG A 150 -4.99 -21.51 -2.05
N ARG A 151 -4.31 -20.85 -2.99
CA ARG A 151 -3.73 -21.45 -4.20
C ARG A 151 -2.29 -21.95 -4.07
N LYS A 152 -1.88 -22.34 -2.85
CA LYS A 152 -0.55 -22.92 -2.60
C LYS A 152 -0.21 -24.11 -3.51
N SER A 153 -1.21 -24.92 -3.85
CA SER A 153 -1.07 -26.07 -4.75
C SER A 153 -0.72 -25.71 -6.19
N GLU A 154 -0.93 -24.47 -6.62
CA GLU A 154 -0.61 -23.98 -7.98
C GLU A 154 0.82 -23.42 -8.08
N GLY A 155 1.67 -23.73 -7.09
CA GLY A 155 3.05 -23.25 -7.01
C GLY A 155 3.17 -21.79 -6.55
N LEU A 156 2.09 -21.22 -5.99
CA LEU A 156 2.11 -19.90 -5.38
C LEU A 156 1.89 -19.99 -3.87
N ASP A 157 2.98 -20.00 -3.10
CA ASP A 157 2.92 -19.90 -1.65
C ASP A 157 2.93 -18.42 -1.22
N LEU A 158 1.79 -17.73 -1.42
CA LEU A 158 1.66 -16.33 -1.01
C LEU A 158 1.87 -16.15 0.50
N ALA A 159 1.51 -17.15 1.32
CA ALA A 159 1.77 -17.13 2.76
C ALA A 159 3.27 -17.08 3.07
N SER A 160 4.10 -17.81 2.33
CA SER A 160 5.55 -17.70 2.45
C SER A 160 6.09 -16.38 1.88
N ALA A 161 5.49 -15.87 0.81
CA ALA A 161 5.89 -14.61 0.19
C ALA A 161 5.71 -13.39 1.12
N VAL A 162 4.67 -13.39 1.96
CA VAL A 162 4.38 -12.31 2.92
C VAL A 162 5.10 -12.46 4.27
N ARG A 163 5.97 -13.45 4.47
CA ARG A 163 6.70 -13.61 5.75
C ARG A 163 7.62 -12.45 6.08
N GLY A 164 8.09 -11.72 5.06
CA GLY A 164 8.96 -10.56 5.20
C GLY A 164 8.22 -9.23 5.02
N LEU A 165 6.90 -9.21 5.26
CA LEU A 165 6.07 -8.02 5.14
C LEU A 165 6.49 -6.97 6.18
N ASP A 166 6.85 -5.77 5.71
CA ASP A 166 7.14 -4.63 6.60
C ASP A 166 5.91 -3.74 6.79
N VAL A 167 5.06 -3.66 5.76
CA VAL A 167 3.96 -2.69 5.72
C VAL A 167 2.64 -3.35 5.37
N LEU A 168 1.65 -3.14 6.21
CA LEU A 168 0.24 -3.45 5.95
C LEU A 168 -0.58 -2.16 6.00
N VAL A 169 -1.37 -1.91 4.97
CA VAL A 169 -2.32 -0.78 4.91
C VAL A 169 -3.72 -1.32 4.75
N LEU A 170 -4.63 -0.86 5.62
CA LEU A 170 -6.06 -1.06 5.51
C LEU A 170 -6.71 0.28 5.10
N ASP A 171 -7.04 0.41 3.82
CA ASP A 171 -7.71 1.58 3.26
C ASP A 171 -9.24 1.44 3.40
N GLU A 172 -9.93 2.54 3.76
CA GLU A 172 -11.34 2.50 4.19
C GLU A 172 -11.58 1.40 5.24
N ALA A 173 -10.80 1.41 6.32
CA ALA A 173 -10.78 0.36 7.34
C ALA A 173 -12.16 0.12 7.98
N ASP A 174 -12.92 1.18 8.24
CA ASP A 174 -14.31 1.14 8.68
C ASP A 174 -15.17 0.27 7.75
N ARG A 175 -15.09 0.51 6.45
CA ARG A 175 -15.83 -0.27 5.45
C ARG A 175 -15.33 -1.70 5.33
N LEU A 176 -14.02 -1.93 5.48
CA LEU A 176 -13.46 -3.28 5.51
C LEU A 176 -14.03 -4.07 6.70
N LEU A 177 -14.11 -3.45 7.88
CA LEU A 177 -14.71 -4.05 9.08
C LEU A 177 -16.20 -4.36 8.86
N ASP A 178 -16.98 -3.43 8.30
CA ASP A 178 -18.39 -3.64 7.96
C ASP A 178 -18.62 -4.83 7.00
N MET A 179 -17.64 -5.12 6.14
CA MET A 179 -17.66 -6.27 5.23
C MET A 179 -17.28 -7.59 5.93
N GLY A 180 -17.04 -7.57 7.24
CA GLY A 180 -16.63 -8.73 8.04
C GLY A 180 -15.15 -9.08 7.89
N PHE A 181 -14.31 -8.16 7.43
CA PHE A 181 -12.88 -8.43 7.21
C PHE A 181 -12.13 -8.81 8.48
N GLU A 182 -12.52 -8.28 9.64
CA GLU A 182 -12.00 -8.63 10.97
C GLU A 182 -11.92 -10.14 11.23
N SER A 183 -12.98 -10.86 10.86
CA SER A 183 -13.09 -12.31 11.04
C SER A 183 -12.08 -13.10 10.20
N ARG A 184 -11.58 -12.50 9.12
CA ARG A 184 -10.64 -13.10 8.16
C ARG A 184 -9.19 -12.75 8.47
N CYS A 185 -8.94 -11.64 9.19
CA CYS A 185 -7.60 -11.26 9.65
C CYS A 185 -7.24 -11.80 11.04
N GLY A 186 -8.14 -12.47 11.73
CA GLY A 186 -7.91 -12.92 13.12
C GLY A 186 -7.85 -11.74 14.11
N VAL A 187 -8.37 -10.58 13.73
CA VAL A 187 -8.64 -9.48 14.66
C VAL A 187 -9.87 -9.91 15.44
N GLY A 188 -9.64 -10.71 16.48
CA GLY A 188 -10.68 -11.10 17.42
C GLY A 188 -11.34 -9.84 17.97
N SER A 189 -12.66 -9.90 18.11
CA SER A 189 -13.50 -8.97 18.85
C SER A 189 -12.94 -8.74 20.26
N GLY A 190 -12.01 -7.80 20.37
CA GLY A 190 -11.36 -7.39 21.60
C GLY A 190 -11.49 -5.89 21.73
N ALA A 191 -12.38 -5.48 22.65
CA ALA A 191 -12.63 -4.11 23.11
C ALA A 191 -13.44 -3.20 22.18
N ALA A 192 -14.75 -3.48 22.11
CA ALA A 192 -15.72 -2.40 22.23
C ALA A 192 -16.01 -2.22 23.73
N ALA A 193 -15.49 -1.13 24.32
CA ALA A 193 -15.96 -0.49 25.54
C ALA A 193 -15.49 0.97 25.55
#